data_AF-A0A7T8JX03-F1
#
_entry.id   AF-A0A7T8JX03-F1
#
_cell.length_a   1.000
_cell.length_b   1.000
_cell.length_c   1.000
_cell.angle_alpha   90.00
_cell.angle_beta   90.00
_cell.angle_gamma   90.00
#
_symmetry.space_group_name_H-M   'P 1'
#
loop_
_entity.id
_entity.type
_entity.pdbx_description
1 polymer ?
#
loop_
_entity_poly.entity_id
_entity_poly.type
_entity_poly.pdbx_seq_one_letter_code
_entity_poly.pdbx_strand_id
1 'polypeptide(L)'
;METPDYRSYFLIRIKLARTVNEIHGDLLSTFPDSCPGLSTLQRWHTEFNKVFFCPGEEDLSWTSRETRTEENVTRVKRLVEDNPRMTTRQVAAEVSLPSTTVFRLLTEDLGLRNLLSVLVPHQLFEANKTQRVKCCQDLLKLFQDNGEDFLGYHLLVQDKS
;
A
#
# COMPACT_ATOMS: atom_id res chain seq x y z
N MET A 1 -9.10 -14.14 -37.08
CA MET A 1 -8.30 -15.31 -36.66
C MET A 1 -7.98 -15.11 -35.20
N GLU A 2 -8.48 -15.99 -34.33
CA GLU A 2 -8.14 -15.96 -32.91
C GLU A 2 -6.64 -16.24 -32.79
N THR A 3 -5.90 -15.42 -32.03
CA THR A 3 -4.49 -15.69 -31.76
C THR A 3 -4.42 -16.83 -30.75
N PRO A 4 -3.93 -18.03 -31.12
CA PRO A 4 -3.80 -19.14 -30.17
C PRO A 4 -2.90 -18.74 -29.00
N ASP A 5 -3.37 -19.00 -27.77
CA ASP A 5 -2.64 -18.69 -26.55
C ASP A 5 -1.52 -19.70 -26.29
N TYR A 6 -0.39 -19.47 -26.98
CA TYR A 6 0.81 -20.29 -26.87
C TYR A 6 1.45 -20.27 -25.48
N ARG A 7 1.27 -19.18 -24.71
CA ARG A 7 1.88 -19.06 -23.38
C ARG A 7 1.20 -19.97 -22.37
N SER A 8 -0.13 -20.03 -22.39
CA SER A 8 -0.90 -20.93 -21.53
C SER A 8 -0.57 -22.39 -21.82
N TYR A 9 -0.48 -22.77 -23.10
CA TYR A 9 -0.04 -24.12 -23.50
C TYR A 9 1.37 -24.44 -23.01
N PHE A 10 2.32 -23.52 -23.24
CA PHE A 10 3.71 -23.67 -22.83
C PHE A 10 3.85 -23.86 -21.32
N LEU A 11 3.13 -23.06 -20.53
CA LEU A 11 3.14 -23.13 -19.07
C LEU A 11 2.66 -24.48 -18.54
N ILE A 12 1.56 -25.02 -19.08
CA ILE A 12 1.03 -26.33 -18.68
C ILE A 12 2.04 -27.43 -18.99
N ARG A 13 2.70 -27.39 -20.15
CA ARG A 13 3.67 -28.40 -20.57
C ARG A 13 4.96 -28.37 -19.72
N ILE A 14 5.45 -27.19 -19.37
CA ILE A 14 6.58 -27.04 -18.44
C ILE A 14 6.23 -27.59 -17.05
N LYS A 15 5.00 -27.35 -16.55
CA LYS A 15 4.55 -27.96 -15.27
C LYS A 15 4.47 -29.48 -15.31
N LEU A 16 4.26 -30.06 -16.49
CA LEU A 16 4.33 -31.52 -16.73
C LEU A 16 5.76 -32.01 -16.99
N ALA A 17 6.79 -31.20 -16.67
CA ALA A 17 8.22 -31.51 -16.79
C ALA A 17 8.69 -31.83 -18.22
N ARG A 18 8.03 -31.27 -19.25
CA ARG A 18 8.49 -31.37 -20.64
C ARG A 18 9.65 -30.41 -20.92
N THR A 19 10.56 -30.81 -21.78
CA THR A 19 11.66 -29.92 -22.21
C THR A 19 11.18 -28.88 -23.22
N VAL A 20 11.86 -27.71 -23.27
CA VAL A 20 11.52 -26.63 -24.22
C VAL A 20 11.57 -27.11 -25.68
N ASN A 21 12.50 -28.02 -25.99
CA ASN A 21 12.67 -28.57 -27.34
C ASN A 21 11.51 -29.49 -27.73
N GLU A 22 11.01 -30.33 -26.79
CA GLU A 22 9.81 -31.15 -27.01
C GLU A 22 8.59 -30.25 -27.29
N ILE A 23 8.41 -29.19 -26.50
CA ILE A 23 7.28 -28.26 -26.66
C ILE A 23 7.36 -27.51 -28.00
N HIS A 24 8.56 -27.13 -28.43
CA HIS A 24 8.76 -26.50 -29.73
C HIS A 24 8.42 -27.45 -30.88
N GLY A 25 8.82 -28.73 -30.79
CA GLY A 25 8.45 -29.75 -31.76
C GLY A 25 6.94 -29.97 -31.86
N ASP A 26 6.25 -30.05 -30.71
CA ASP A 26 4.79 -30.17 -30.66
C ASP A 26 4.09 -28.97 -31.31
N LEU A 27 4.57 -27.75 -31.02
CA LEU A 27 4.01 -26.52 -31.58
C LEU A 27 4.25 -26.40 -33.08
N LEU A 28 5.43 -26.80 -33.55
CA LEU A 28 5.77 -26.79 -34.98
C LEU A 28 4.94 -27.82 -35.77
N SER A 29 4.68 -28.98 -35.17
CA SER A 29 3.82 -30.02 -35.75
C SER A 29 2.36 -29.56 -35.85
N THR A 30 1.87 -28.84 -34.84
CA THR A 30 0.46 -28.45 -34.76
C THR A 30 0.16 -27.13 -35.50
N PHE A 31 1.08 -26.16 -35.46
CA PHE A 31 0.92 -24.81 -36.00
C PHE A 31 2.18 -24.33 -36.72
N PRO A 32 2.51 -24.87 -37.91
CA PRO A 32 3.75 -24.54 -38.62
C PRO A 32 3.86 -23.04 -38.98
N ASP A 33 2.76 -22.42 -39.41
CA ASP A 33 2.75 -21.03 -39.91
C ASP A 33 2.75 -19.96 -38.82
N SER A 34 2.45 -20.34 -37.57
CA SER A 34 2.33 -19.42 -36.43
C SER A 34 3.18 -19.86 -35.23
N CYS A 35 4.10 -20.81 -35.43
CA CYS A 35 4.94 -21.34 -34.37
C CYS A 35 5.90 -20.24 -33.85
N PRO A 36 5.89 -19.94 -32.54
CA PRO A 36 6.89 -19.08 -31.95
C PRO A 36 8.28 -19.72 -32.07
N GLY A 37 9.28 -18.92 -32.45
CA GLY A 37 10.65 -19.38 -32.56
C GLY A 37 11.22 -19.90 -31.23
N LEU A 38 12.20 -20.79 -31.30
CA LEU A 38 12.82 -21.41 -30.12
C LEU A 38 13.37 -20.38 -29.11
N SER A 39 13.92 -19.27 -29.60
CA SER A 39 14.40 -18.15 -28.76
C SER A 39 13.28 -17.52 -27.92
N THR A 40 12.06 -17.46 -28.45
CA THR A 40 10.88 -16.93 -27.75
C THR A 40 10.47 -17.88 -26.64
N LEU A 41 10.48 -19.19 -26.90
CA LEU A 41 10.17 -20.22 -25.91
C LEU A 41 11.22 -20.27 -24.79
N GLN A 42 12.51 -20.11 -25.13
CA GLN A 42 13.58 -20.01 -24.13
C GLN A 42 13.42 -18.76 -23.25
N ARG A 43 13.05 -17.61 -23.83
CA ARG A 43 12.74 -16.41 -23.05
C ARG A 43 11.58 -16.67 -22.08
N TRP A 44 10.50 -17.30 -22.53
CA TRP A 44 9.38 -17.65 -21.67
C TRP A 44 9.79 -18.62 -20.57
N HIS A 45 10.62 -19.61 -20.87
CA HIS A 45 11.17 -20.53 -19.86
C HIS A 45 11.96 -19.78 -18.78
N THR A 46 12.80 -18.81 -19.14
CA THR A 46 13.51 -17.97 -18.17
C THR A 46 12.58 -17.09 -17.36
N GLU A 47 11.61 -16.43 -18.00
CA GLU A 47 10.61 -15.60 -17.31
C GLU A 47 9.79 -16.43 -16.31
N PHE A 48 9.31 -17.60 -16.71
CA PHE A 48 8.57 -18.49 -15.82
C PHE A 48 9.45 -19.03 -14.69
N ASN A 49 10.70 -19.42 -14.97
CA ASN A 49 11.58 -19.90 -13.90
C ASN A 49 11.93 -18.82 -12.88
N LYS A 50 12.08 -17.56 -13.31
CA LYS A 50 12.23 -16.44 -12.38
C LYS A 50 11.03 -16.31 -11.45
N VAL A 51 9.82 -16.36 -12.02
CA VAL A 51 8.55 -16.24 -11.27
C VAL A 51 8.28 -17.44 -10.35
N PHE A 52 8.67 -18.66 -10.74
CA PHE A 52 8.37 -19.88 -9.98
C PHE A 52 9.48 -20.37 -9.04
N PHE A 53 10.77 -20.10 -9.34
CA PHE A 53 11.91 -20.71 -8.64
C PHE A 53 12.92 -19.72 -8.03
N CYS A 54 12.78 -18.41 -8.28
CA CYS A 54 13.60 -17.38 -7.63
C CYS A 54 12.71 -16.42 -6.82
N PRO A 55 12.41 -16.73 -5.54
CA PRO A 55 11.50 -15.93 -4.70
C PRO A 55 12.05 -14.55 -4.28
N GLY A 56 13.16 -14.09 -4.86
CA GLY A 56 13.99 -13.01 -4.31
C GLY A 56 13.86 -11.67 -5.01
N GLU A 57 13.58 -11.61 -6.31
CA GLU A 57 13.61 -10.35 -7.04
C GLU A 57 12.47 -10.26 -8.07
N GLU A 58 11.64 -9.25 -7.79
CA GLU A 58 10.68 -8.59 -8.66
C GLU A 58 9.30 -9.25 -8.80
N ASP A 59 8.34 -8.51 -8.21
CA ASP A 59 6.96 -8.36 -8.66
C ASP A 59 6.79 -8.82 -10.12
N LEU A 60 5.77 -9.65 -10.38
CA LEU A 60 4.81 -9.43 -11.47
C LEU A 60 3.77 -10.58 -11.53
N SER A 61 2.54 -10.21 -11.18
CA SER A 61 1.38 -10.45 -12.04
C SER A 61 0.65 -11.80 -12.01
N TRP A 62 0.84 -12.70 -11.05
CA TRP A 62 -0.08 -13.86 -10.95
C TRP A 62 -0.61 -14.20 -9.55
N THR A 63 0.03 -13.73 -8.47
CA THR A 63 -0.41 -14.01 -7.10
C THR A 63 -1.05 -12.78 -6.46
N SER A 64 -2.12 -12.26 -7.06
CA SER A 64 -2.90 -11.17 -6.45
C SER A 64 -3.94 -11.64 -5.42
N ARG A 65 -4.11 -12.96 -5.21
CA ARG A 65 -5.15 -13.52 -4.32
C ARG A 65 -4.65 -14.07 -2.99
N GLU A 66 -3.41 -14.52 -2.86
CA GLU A 66 -2.97 -15.16 -1.61
C GLU A 66 -2.55 -14.16 -0.51
N THR A 67 -2.18 -12.93 -0.87
CA THR A 67 -1.73 -11.93 0.11
C THR A 67 -2.85 -11.03 0.65
N ARG A 68 -4.00 -10.97 -0.02
CA ARG A 68 -5.19 -10.19 0.36
C ARG A 68 -6.23 -11.03 1.09
N THR A 69 -5.81 -11.72 2.15
CA THR A 69 -6.73 -12.45 3.03
C THR A 69 -7.39 -11.49 4.02
N GLU A 70 -8.59 -11.82 4.49
CA GLU A 70 -9.30 -11.04 5.53
C GLU A 70 -8.47 -10.92 6.82
N GLU A 71 -7.65 -11.93 7.13
CA GLU A 71 -6.71 -11.92 8.25
C GLU A 71 -5.68 -10.78 8.11
N ASN A 72 -5.06 -10.67 6.94
CA ASN A 72 -4.06 -9.62 6.66
C ASN A 72 -4.71 -8.23 6.68
N VAL A 73 -5.92 -8.08 6.15
CA VAL A 73 -6.70 -6.83 6.23
C VAL A 73 -6.91 -6.44 7.69
N THR A 74 -7.35 -7.39 8.52
CA THR A 74 -7.63 -7.17 9.94
C THR A 74 -6.36 -6.83 10.73
N ARG A 75 -5.22 -7.45 10.39
CA ARG A 75 -3.93 -7.18 11.02
C ARG A 75 -3.41 -5.79 10.66
N VAL A 76 -3.47 -5.41 9.37
CA VAL A 76 -3.10 -4.06 8.91
C VAL A 76 -3.99 -3.01 9.56
N LYS A 77 -5.32 -3.26 9.64
CA LYS A 77 -6.27 -2.35 10.28
C LYS A 77 -5.90 -2.06 11.74
N ARG A 78 -5.66 -3.10 12.53
CA ARG A 78 -5.27 -2.96 13.95
C ARG A 78 -3.99 -2.13 14.12
N LEU A 79 -2.96 -2.42 13.31
CA LEU A 79 -1.70 -1.66 13.37
C LEU A 79 -1.88 -0.17 13.08
N VAL A 80 -2.72 0.17 12.10
CA VAL A 80 -2.97 1.58 11.75
C VAL A 80 -3.84 2.29 12.80
N GLU A 81 -4.78 1.57 13.42
CA GLU A 81 -5.59 2.10 14.54
C GLU A 81 -4.72 2.36 15.77
N ASP A 82 -3.77 1.47 16.07
CA ASP A 82 -2.84 1.63 17.20
C ASP A 82 -1.86 2.80 16.97
N ASN A 83 -1.34 2.95 15.75
CA ASN A 83 -0.45 4.05 15.40
C ASN A 83 -0.72 4.61 13.98
N PRO A 84 -1.57 5.65 13.88
CA PRO A 84 -1.93 6.27 12.60
C PRO A 84 -0.78 6.95 11.86
N ARG A 85 0.39 7.13 12.50
CA ARG A 85 1.56 7.79 11.91
C ARG A 85 2.53 6.83 11.23
N MET A 86 2.25 5.53 11.25
CA MET A 86 3.12 4.54 10.59
C MET A 86 3.13 4.74 9.08
N THR A 87 4.33 4.68 8.51
CA THR A 87 4.50 4.70 7.04
C THR A 87 4.14 3.34 6.45
N THR A 88 3.74 3.30 5.18
CA THR A 88 3.45 2.06 4.45
C THR A 88 4.61 1.05 4.53
N ARG A 89 5.86 1.52 4.50
CA ARG A 89 7.05 0.66 4.63
C ARG A 89 7.18 0.03 6.02
N GLN A 90 6.86 0.78 7.08
CA GLN A 90 6.88 0.25 8.44
C GLN A 90 5.78 -0.79 8.65
N VAL A 91 4.57 -0.51 8.15
CA VAL A 91 3.46 -1.49 8.20
C VAL A 91 3.80 -2.74 7.39
N ALA A 92 4.43 -2.59 6.22
CA ALA A 92 4.92 -3.70 5.39
C ALA A 92 5.95 -4.57 6.12
N ALA A 93 6.90 -3.96 6.82
CA ALA A 93 7.88 -4.67 7.62
C ALA A 93 7.22 -5.45 8.79
N GLU A 94 6.23 -4.85 9.45
CA GLU A 94 5.56 -5.45 10.61
C GLU A 94 4.66 -6.64 10.23
N VAL A 95 4.02 -6.58 9.05
CA VAL A 95 3.12 -7.63 8.55
C VAL A 95 3.85 -8.61 7.63
N SER A 96 5.14 -8.39 7.35
CA SER A 96 5.94 -9.16 6.40
C SER A 96 5.29 -9.27 5.02
N LEU A 97 4.68 -8.17 4.55
CA LEU A 97 4.03 -8.08 3.24
C LEU A 97 4.77 -7.10 2.33
N PRO A 98 4.69 -7.26 1.00
CA PRO A 98 5.20 -6.26 0.07
C PRO A 98 4.55 -4.89 0.31
N SER A 99 5.35 -3.83 0.23
CA SER A 99 4.85 -2.45 0.41
C SER A 99 3.77 -2.08 -0.61
N THR A 100 3.81 -2.65 -1.81
CA THR A 100 2.79 -2.50 -2.86
C THR A 100 1.46 -3.09 -2.40
N THR A 101 1.47 -4.31 -1.86
CA THR A 101 0.27 -4.97 -1.31
C THR A 101 -0.31 -4.19 -0.14
N VAL A 102 0.52 -3.75 0.80
CA VAL A 102 0.07 -2.95 1.96
C VAL A 102 -0.54 -1.62 1.51
N PHE A 103 0.06 -0.95 0.52
CA PHE A 103 -0.52 0.27 -0.04
C PHE A 103 -1.93 0.04 -0.58
N ARG A 104 -2.15 -1.05 -1.33
CA ARG A 104 -3.48 -1.38 -1.87
C ARG A 104 -4.45 -1.82 -0.76
N LEU A 105 -3.99 -2.54 0.26
CA LEU A 105 -4.81 -2.87 1.44
C LEU A 105 -5.29 -1.62 2.16
N LEU A 106 -4.42 -0.63 2.34
CA LEU A 106 -4.78 0.63 2.99
C LEU A 106 -5.78 1.44 2.16
N THR A 107 -5.58 1.52 0.84
CA THR A 107 -6.35 2.42 -0.04
C THR A 107 -7.60 1.78 -0.62
N GLU A 108 -7.52 0.55 -1.15
CA GLU A 108 -8.64 -0.15 -1.80
C GLU A 108 -9.51 -0.87 -0.78
N ASP A 109 -8.90 -1.61 0.15
CA ASP A 109 -9.64 -2.51 1.06
C ASP A 109 -10.13 -1.77 2.33
N LEU A 110 -9.31 -0.86 2.89
CA LEU A 110 -9.66 -0.05 4.08
C LEU A 110 -10.15 1.36 3.75
N GLY A 111 -10.00 1.83 2.50
CA GLY A 111 -10.44 3.18 2.09
C GLY A 111 -9.68 4.33 2.78
N LEU A 112 -8.51 4.06 3.34
CA LEU A 112 -7.71 5.04 4.07
C LEU A 112 -6.90 5.91 3.10
N ARG A 113 -6.80 7.19 3.45
CA ARG A 113 -5.97 8.17 2.75
C ARG A 113 -4.96 8.76 3.71
N ASN A 114 -3.75 9.01 3.23
CA ASN A 114 -2.77 9.76 3.99
C ASN A 114 -3.24 11.23 4.07
N LEU A 115 -3.52 11.69 5.28
CA LEU A 115 -3.75 13.10 5.56
C LEU A 115 -2.43 13.69 6.05
N LEU A 116 -2.03 14.82 5.45
CA LEU A 116 -0.85 15.55 5.89
C LEU A 116 -0.93 15.77 7.40
N SER A 117 0.12 15.37 8.12
CA SER A 117 0.25 15.68 9.53
C SER A 117 0.36 17.19 9.68
N VAL A 118 -0.55 17.81 10.43
CA VAL A 118 -0.50 19.24 10.74
C VAL A 118 0.77 19.53 11.54
N LEU A 119 1.56 20.50 11.10
CA LEU A 119 2.72 20.97 11.85
C LEU A 119 2.23 21.64 13.14
N VAL A 120 2.66 21.11 14.28
CA VAL A 120 2.41 21.72 15.59
C VAL A 120 3.61 22.62 15.91
N PRO A 121 3.45 23.95 15.99
CA PRO A 121 4.58 24.89 16.13
C PRO A 121 5.46 24.63 17.35
N HIS A 122 4.84 24.23 18.47
CA HIS A 122 5.54 23.97 19.74
C HIS A 122 4.97 22.75 20.45
N GLN A 123 5.85 21.96 21.05
CA GLN A 123 5.45 20.89 21.95
C GLN A 123 4.93 21.49 23.26
N LEU A 124 3.66 21.24 23.58
CA LEU A 124 3.05 21.73 24.82
C LEU A 124 3.31 20.77 25.98
N PHE A 125 3.95 21.26 27.04
CA PHE A 125 4.05 20.57 28.32
C PHE A 125 2.72 20.64 29.09
N GLU A 126 2.52 19.76 30.08
CA GLU A 126 1.26 19.67 30.85
C GLU A 126 0.86 21.00 31.52
N ALA A 127 1.82 21.76 32.05
CA ALA A 127 1.58 23.10 32.57
C ALA A 127 1.02 24.04 31.49
N ASN A 128 1.62 24.04 30.30
CA ASN A 128 1.18 24.87 29.18
C ASN A 128 -0.22 24.46 28.69
N LYS A 129 -0.54 23.16 28.66
CA LYS A 129 -1.88 22.67 28.32
C LYS A 129 -2.91 23.18 29.33
N THR A 130 -2.61 23.03 30.62
CA THR A 130 -3.49 23.44 31.71
C THR A 130 -3.76 24.95 31.68
N GLN A 131 -2.70 25.75 31.49
CA GLN A 131 -2.81 27.19 31.37
C GLN A 131 -3.64 27.59 30.14
N ARG A 132 -3.42 26.97 28.98
CA ARG A 132 -4.21 27.22 27.77
C ARG A 132 -5.69 26.91 27.97
N VAL A 133 -6.02 25.78 28.58
CA VAL A 133 -7.42 25.42 28.88
C VAL A 133 -8.06 26.46 29.78
N LYS A 134 -7.37 26.88 30.85
CA LYS A 134 -7.85 27.92 31.77
C LYS A 134 -8.08 29.24 31.03
N CYS A 135 -7.11 29.71 30.25
CA CYS A 135 -7.26 30.93 29.45
C CYS A 135 -8.45 30.83 28.49
N CYS A 136 -8.61 29.72 27.77
CA CYS A 136 -9.76 29.53 26.87
C CYS A 136 -11.10 29.54 27.62
N GLN A 137 -11.17 28.94 28.81
CA GLN A 137 -12.38 28.96 29.64
C GLN A 137 -12.72 30.37 30.13
N ASP A 138 -11.72 31.14 30.55
CA ASP A 138 -11.89 32.51 30.98
C ASP A 138 -12.35 33.40 29.80
N LEU A 139 -11.73 33.25 28.63
CA LEU A 139 -12.14 33.95 27.40
C LEU A 139 -13.57 33.57 26.97
N LEU A 140 -13.94 32.29 27.10
CA LEU A 140 -15.29 31.82 26.75
C LEU A 140 -16.36 32.44 27.66
N LYS A 141 -16.10 32.53 28.98
CA LYS A 141 -17.01 33.20 29.92
C LYS A 141 -17.18 34.67 29.57
N LEU A 142 -16.07 35.36 29.32
CA LEU A 142 -16.08 36.77 28.92
C LEU A 142 -16.86 36.99 27.61
N PHE A 143 -16.74 36.08 26.66
CA PHE A 143 -17.54 36.12 25.43
C PHE A 143 -19.03 35.89 25.69
N GLN A 144 -19.39 34.97 26.59
CA GLN A 144 -20.78 34.73 26.97
C GLN A 144 -21.39 35.93 27.69
N ASP A 145 -20.62 36.64 28.51
CA ASP A 145 -21.07 37.80 29.27
C ASP A 145 -21.19 39.06 28.39
N ASN A 146 -20.28 39.25 27.42
CA ASN A 146 -20.16 40.50 26.65
C ASN A 146 -20.54 40.40 25.16
N GLY A 147 -20.84 39.22 24.64
CA GLY A 147 -21.23 39.02 23.23
C GLY A 147 -20.14 39.42 22.23
N GLU A 148 -20.54 40.03 21.11
CA GLU A 148 -19.63 40.43 20.02
C GLU A 148 -18.65 41.56 20.41
N ASP A 149 -18.97 42.35 21.44
CA ASP A 149 -18.10 43.44 21.94
C ASP A 149 -16.87 42.92 22.71
N PHE A 150 -16.79 41.61 22.97
CA PHE A 150 -15.65 40.95 23.63
C PHE A 150 -14.29 41.24 22.98
N LEU A 151 -14.24 41.36 21.64
CA LEU A 151 -13.00 41.58 20.89
C LEU A 151 -12.39 42.98 21.12
N GLY A 152 -13.20 43.96 21.52
CA GLY A 152 -12.77 45.35 21.70
C GLY A 152 -12.03 45.62 23.01
N TYR A 153 -12.26 44.82 24.05
CA TYR A 153 -11.79 45.15 25.41
C TYR A 153 -10.53 44.38 25.87
N HIS A 154 -10.20 43.22 25.28
CA HIS A 154 -9.24 42.30 25.93
C HIS A 154 -8.10 41.70 25.10
N LEU A 155 -8.01 41.94 23.79
CA LEU A 155 -6.90 41.42 22.98
C LEU A 155 -5.57 42.20 23.13
N LEU A 156 -5.53 43.27 23.93
CA LEU A 156 -4.33 44.10 24.10
C LEU A 156 -3.39 43.69 25.26
N VAL A 157 -3.69 42.65 26.05
CA VAL A 157 -2.85 42.34 27.22
C VAL A 157 -2.65 40.85 27.39
N GLN A 158 -1.59 40.31 26.76
CA GLN A 158 -0.79 39.22 27.34
C GLN A 158 0.50 38.96 26.54
N ASP A 159 1.28 40.02 26.28
CA ASP A 159 2.72 39.86 26.05
C ASP A 159 3.43 40.45 27.28
N LYS A 160 3.70 39.60 28.27
CA LYS A 160 4.65 39.93 29.33
C LYS A 160 5.82 38.96 29.21
N SER A 161 6.93 39.54 28.75
CA SER A 161 8.29 38.98 28.70
C SER A 161 8.74 38.42 30.04
#